data_AF-A0A849U219-F1
#
_entry.id   AF-A0A849U219-F1
#
_cell.length_a   1.000
_cell.length_b   1.000
_cell.length_c   1.000
_cell.angle_alpha   90.00
_cell.angle_beta   90.00
_cell.angle_gamma   90.00
#
_symmetry.space_group_name_H-M   'P 1'
#
loop_
_entity.id
_entity.type
_entity.pdbx_description
1 polymer ?
#
loop_
_entity_poly.entity_id
_entity_poly.type
_entity_poly.pdbx_seq_one_letter_code
_entity_poly.pdbx_strand_id
1 'polypeptide(L)'
;MPLFLDKKSLSIFSRDHHVSLDITGTAIDDRPQPIQASFNIPFSTLDAALKWDDQTVFFFKGMDCLKYDLIKKSVAPGYPKKIVFEWRGIWPADLSDAIRIGNTVFFFRKTQYMSYDVQLGRADMGYPKPILDGWPGVWESLDGAEYLGQNKVLFLKENQVIQYDLIGGRADTGYPLNIYLYVQSYGPSNTLNTVDADMQAIRNYVLTVTAAQAKITTCYLSAMHSLRNVIQGVSSSEARPNTLRVVLKSGLTAAERLPVAGIKMTTETEFRPICDLIHSISNAIDKFTMTYQDLSGADWIDGVRLSIADVCMQDKSGENLQIRIEDKYRKTQGDSVGRFMTSIKNELTTIQTMEPPVVQKLELAMYTAWVNQNFTDDSIDDTGYLHIQFADDDTLLSATVRSPLGNKVAAALNGIMTQAGVTHLMELDVVKRVCKGESCVWVERDNTVRKNPTNTDTLVAFASDDAWQRITQFTH
;
A
#
# COMPACT_ATOMS: atom_id res chain seq x y z
N MET A 1 20.10 -7.72 13.27
CA MET A 1 19.42 -6.96 14.35
C MET A 1 20.18 -7.25 15.63
N PRO A 2 21.14 -6.40 16.03
CA PRO A 2 21.94 -6.68 17.20
C PRO A 2 21.12 -6.55 18.48
N LEU A 3 21.61 -7.13 19.57
CA LEU A 3 20.92 -7.09 20.87
C LEU A 3 21.89 -7.17 22.05
N PHE A 4 21.44 -6.78 23.25
CA PHE A 4 22.16 -7.04 24.50
C PHE A 4 21.21 -7.09 25.69
N LEU A 5 21.60 -7.77 26.78
CA LEU A 5 20.81 -7.92 28.00
C LEU A 5 21.41 -7.11 29.15
N ASP A 6 20.80 -5.99 29.53
CA ASP A 6 21.12 -5.30 30.79
C ASP A 6 20.21 -5.76 31.91
N LYS A 7 20.79 -6.44 32.90
CA LYS A 7 20.10 -7.10 34.03
C LYS A 7 18.99 -8.05 33.57
N LYS A 8 17.80 -7.50 33.36
CA LYS A 8 16.55 -8.20 33.00
C LYS A 8 15.87 -7.58 31.77
N SER A 9 16.51 -6.60 31.13
CA SER A 9 15.99 -5.89 29.97
C SER A 9 16.82 -6.26 28.74
N LEU A 10 16.22 -6.99 27.81
CA LEU A 10 16.81 -7.33 26.52
C LEU A 10 16.52 -6.20 25.52
N SER A 11 17.55 -5.43 25.17
CA SER A 11 17.45 -4.39 24.15
C SER A 11 17.73 -4.97 22.77
N ILE A 12 16.78 -4.83 21.83
CA ILE A 12 16.88 -5.33 20.46
C ILE A 12 16.84 -4.15 19.49
N PHE A 13 17.79 -4.11 18.56
CA PHE A 13 18.02 -2.97 17.66
C PHE A 13 17.58 -3.29 16.23
N SER A 14 16.84 -2.37 15.63
CA SER A 14 16.38 -2.47 14.24
C SER A 14 16.35 -1.10 13.59
N ARG A 15 17.01 -0.99 12.42
CA ARG A 15 17.20 0.28 11.72
C ARG A 15 17.72 1.33 12.72
N ASP A 16 16.95 2.39 12.96
CA ASP A 16 17.27 3.51 13.83
C ASP A 16 16.60 3.50 15.21
N HIS A 17 15.95 2.39 15.56
CA HIS A 17 15.19 2.24 16.80
C HIS A 17 15.64 0.98 17.57
N HIS A 18 15.29 0.94 18.86
CA HIS A 18 15.42 -0.24 19.68
C HIS A 18 14.18 -0.46 20.54
N VAL A 19 13.91 -1.71 20.92
CA VAL A 19 12.87 -2.09 21.88
C VAL A 19 13.55 -2.72 23.10
N SER A 20 13.01 -2.51 24.30
CA SER A 20 13.53 -3.08 25.53
C SER A 20 12.51 -4.02 26.17
N LEU A 21 12.84 -5.32 26.16
CA LEU A 21 11.95 -6.37 26.62
C LEU A 21 12.36 -6.84 28.01
N ASP A 22 11.46 -6.70 29.00
CA ASP A 22 11.69 -7.26 30.34
C ASP A 22 11.49 -8.79 30.32
N ILE A 23 12.58 -9.52 30.43
CA ILE A 23 12.59 -10.99 30.49
C ILE A 23 12.21 -11.54 31.88
N THR A 24 11.69 -10.70 32.78
CA THR A 24 11.05 -11.13 34.04
C THR A 24 9.54 -10.93 34.09
N GLY A 25 8.97 -10.48 32.98
CA GLY A 25 7.52 -10.42 32.80
C GLY A 25 6.83 -9.26 33.51
N THR A 26 7.52 -8.48 34.30
CA THR A 26 6.86 -7.46 35.11
C THR A 26 6.42 -6.23 34.32
N ALA A 27 7.09 -5.90 33.21
CA ALA A 27 6.66 -4.88 32.26
C ALA A 27 7.41 -4.97 30.93
N ILE A 28 6.74 -5.32 29.82
CA ILE A 28 7.35 -5.21 28.48
C ILE A 28 7.11 -3.78 27.98
N ASP A 29 8.19 -3.03 27.76
CA ASP A 29 8.13 -1.76 27.00
C ASP A 29 8.46 -2.07 25.53
N ASP A 30 7.45 -2.52 24.81
CA ASP A 30 7.53 -2.91 23.41
C ASP A 30 7.64 -1.72 22.44
N ARG A 31 7.63 -0.48 22.96
CA ARG A 31 7.64 0.75 22.17
C ARG A 31 9.03 0.99 21.59
N PRO A 32 9.20 1.00 20.26
CA PRO A 32 10.50 1.30 19.67
C PRO A 32 10.93 2.74 19.98
N GLN A 33 12.10 2.91 20.57
CA GLN A 33 12.70 4.19 20.94
C GLN A 33 13.90 4.50 20.04
N PRO A 34 14.10 5.76 19.59
CA PRO A 34 15.23 6.13 18.73
C PRO A 34 16.57 5.87 19.42
N ILE A 35 17.49 5.17 18.73
CA ILE A 35 18.79 4.76 19.29
C ILE A 35 19.57 5.98 19.78
N GLN A 36 19.67 7.02 18.96
CA GLN A 36 20.43 8.22 19.28
C GLN A 36 19.87 8.94 20.51
N ALA A 37 18.55 9.00 20.66
CA ALA A 37 17.92 9.66 21.80
C ALA A 37 18.06 8.83 23.09
N SER A 38 17.87 7.52 22.99
CA SER A 38 17.91 6.63 24.15
C SER A 38 19.30 6.45 24.73
N PHE A 39 20.31 6.37 23.87
CA PHE A 39 21.70 6.14 24.28
C PHE A 39 22.57 7.39 24.20
N ASN A 40 22.08 8.51 23.63
CA ASN A 40 22.89 9.71 23.40
C ASN A 40 24.20 9.39 22.63
N ILE A 41 24.08 8.60 21.56
CA ILE A 41 25.19 8.16 20.72
C ILE A 41 25.08 8.74 19.30
N PRO A 42 26.21 8.93 18.58
CA PRO A 42 26.18 9.49 17.22
C PRO A 42 25.61 8.52 16.17
N PHE A 43 25.51 7.23 16.45
CA PHE A 43 25.08 6.24 15.47
C PHE A 43 23.56 6.18 15.39
N SER A 44 23.02 6.40 14.18
CA SER A 44 21.60 6.20 13.92
C SER A 44 21.24 4.73 13.89
N THR A 45 22.11 3.86 13.38
CA THR A 45 21.91 2.40 13.31
C THR A 45 23.12 1.68 13.89
N LEU A 46 22.96 0.40 14.26
CA LEU A 46 24.03 -0.43 14.84
C LEU A 46 24.20 -1.72 14.06
N ASP A 47 25.44 -2.20 13.98
CA ASP A 47 25.78 -3.48 13.35
C ASP A 47 25.90 -4.60 14.40
N ALA A 48 26.49 -4.30 15.57
CA ALA A 48 26.64 -5.22 16.70
C ALA A 48 26.53 -4.50 18.06
N ALA A 49 26.15 -5.23 19.10
CA ALA A 49 26.18 -4.76 20.49
C ALA A 49 26.78 -5.84 21.39
N LEU A 50 27.85 -5.51 22.11
CA LEU A 50 28.54 -6.45 23.01
C LEU A 50 28.38 -6.01 24.45
N LYS A 51 27.63 -6.76 25.26
CA LYS A 51 27.68 -6.60 26.71
C LYS A 51 29.07 -7.03 27.22
N TRP A 52 29.82 -6.08 27.75
CA TRP A 52 31.16 -6.34 28.27
C TRP A 52 31.14 -6.75 29.73
N ASP A 53 30.36 -6.04 30.54
CA ASP A 53 30.07 -6.29 31.95
C ASP A 53 28.76 -5.60 32.36
N ASP A 54 28.41 -5.60 33.64
CA ASP A 54 27.17 -4.97 34.14
C ASP A 54 27.16 -3.44 34.08
N GLN A 55 28.28 -2.81 33.71
CA GLN A 55 28.41 -1.36 33.59
C GLN A 55 28.69 -0.92 32.16
N THR A 56 29.07 -1.84 31.27
CA THR A 56 29.67 -1.50 29.98
C THR A 56 29.04 -2.30 28.86
N VAL A 57 28.61 -1.60 27.81
CA VAL A 57 28.28 -2.18 26.50
C VAL A 57 29.13 -1.51 25.43
N PHE A 58 29.58 -2.29 24.43
CA PHE A 58 30.20 -1.75 23.23
C PHE A 58 29.21 -1.78 22.07
N PHE A 59 29.05 -0.66 21.39
CA PHE A 59 28.26 -0.54 20.17
C PHE A 59 29.16 -0.45 18.96
N PHE A 60 28.88 -1.21 17.90
CA PHE A 60 29.68 -1.25 16.69
C PHE A 60 28.89 -0.70 15.51
N LYS A 61 29.53 0.15 14.69
CA LYS A 61 28.98 0.65 13.44
C LYS A 61 30.08 0.90 12.41
N GLY A 62 29.96 0.26 11.26
CA GLY A 62 30.95 0.35 10.18
C GLY A 62 32.33 -0.05 10.71
N MET A 63 33.29 0.86 10.63
CA MET A 63 34.66 0.65 11.12
C MET A 63 34.89 1.09 12.57
N ASP A 64 33.85 1.61 13.23
CA ASP A 64 33.94 2.28 14.52
C ASP A 64 33.23 1.48 15.63
N CYS A 65 33.73 1.62 16.86
CA CYS A 65 33.08 1.15 18.07
C CYS A 65 32.99 2.26 19.11
N LEU A 66 31.93 2.23 19.93
CA LEU A 66 31.70 3.10 21.08
C LEU A 66 31.68 2.24 22.34
N LYS A 67 32.35 2.69 23.40
CA LYS A 67 32.17 2.14 24.74
C LYS A 67 31.15 3.00 25.49
N TYR A 68 30.07 2.38 25.94
CA TYR A 68 28.96 3.04 26.61
C TYR A 68 28.85 2.59 28.06
N ASP A 69 28.75 3.56 28.98
CA ASP A 69 28.58 3.34 30.41
C ASP A 69 27.08 3.28 30.73
N LEU A 70 26.59 2.10 31.10
CA LEU A 70 25.17 1.83 31.41
C LEU A 70 24.70 2.54 32.69
N ILE A 71 25.62 2.88 33.60
CA ILE A 71 25.30 3.55 34.86
C ILE A 71 25.20 5.07 34.65
N LYS A 72 26.21 5.66 34.01
CA LYS A 72 26.23 7.10 33.70
C LYS A 72 25.37 7.47 32.50
N LYS A 73 24.94 6.46 31.72
CA LYS A 73 24.19 6.63 30.47
C LYS A 73 24.92 7.54 29.48
N SER A 74 26.21 7.34 29.32
CA SER A 74 27.08 8.20 28.51
C SER A 74 28.16 7.42 27.78
N VAL A 75 28.59 7.94 26.63
CA VAL A 75 29.76 7.45 25.91
C VAL A 75 31.03 7.73 26.73
N ALA A 76 31.90 6.73 26.85
CA ALA A 76 33.17 6.88 27.54
C ALA A 76 34.09 7.87 26.80
N PRO A 77 34.89 8.70 27.51
CA PRO A 77 35.82 9.63 26.89
C PRO A 77 36.78 8.94 25.91
N GLY A 78 37.01 9.55 24.75
CA GLY A 78 37.92 9.02 23.71
C GLY A 78 37.29 8.03 22.73
N TYR A 79 35.96 7.84 22.77
CA TYR A 79 35.20 7.09 21.77
C TYR A 79 34.36 8.06 20.89
N PRO A 80 34.02 7.69 19.64
CA PRO A 80 34.28 6.41 18.98
C PRO A 80 35.76 6.17 18.64
N LYS A 81 36.13 4.89 18.57
CA LYS A 81 37.46 4.43 18.10
C LYS A 81 37.30 3.45 16.96
N LYS A 82 38.34 3.31 16.14
CA LYS A 82 38.35 2.26 15.10
C LYS A 82 38.45 0.88 15.74
N ILE A 83 37.66 -0.05 15.22
CA ILE A 83 37.61 -1.44 15.70
C ILE A 83 39.01 -2.05 15.73
N VAL A 84 39.81 -1.84 14.69
CA VAL A 84 41.18 -2.39 14.56
C VAL A 84 42.15 -1.95 15.66
N PHE A 85 41.92 -0.80 16.29
CA PHE A 85 42.77 -0.30 17.38
C PHE A 85 42.31 -0.78 18.75
N GLU A 86 41.00 -0.98 18.93
CA GLU A 86 40.43 -1.41 20.20
C GLU A 86 40.41 -2.94 20.32
N TRP A 87 40.18 -3.65 19.21
CA TRP A 87 39.99 -5.10 19.15
C TRP A 87 40.98 -5.71 18.15
N ARG A 88 42.15 -6.10 18.64
CA ARG A 88 43.24 -6.57 17.78
C ARG A 88 42.90 -7.90 17.11
N GLY A 89 42.98 -7.96 15.78
CA GLY A 89 42.87 -9.20 15.02
C GLY A 89 41.45 -9.67 14.71
N ILE A 90 40.41 -8.91 15.11
CA ILE A 90 39.04 -9.14 14.61
C ILE A 90 38.81 -8.40 13.28
N TRP A 91 37.70 -8.68 12.61
CA TRP A 91 37.33 -7.96 11.38
C TRP A 91 37.19 -6.45 11.61
N PRO A 92 37.58 -5.61 10.62
CA PRO A 92 37.55 -4.17 10.78
C PRO A 92 36.16 -3.55 10.64
N ALA A 93 35.16 -4.29 10.14
CA ALA A 93 33.78 -3.82 9.89
C ALA A 93 32.81 -4.98 9.61
N ASP A 94 31.53 -4.63 9.44
CA ASP A 94 30.39 -5.50 9.08
C ASP A 94 30.19 -6.68 10.03
N LEU A 95 30.26 -6.42 11.34
CA LEU A 95 29.90 -7.42 12.35
C LEU A 95 28.39 -7.70 12.28
N SER A 96 28.01 -8.96 12.47
CA SER A 96 26.61 -9.39 12.61
C SER A 96 26.15 -9.26 14.06
N ASP A 97 26.96 -9.70 15.02
CA ASP A 97 26.84 -9.36 16.45
C ASP A 97 28.08 -9.81 17.23
N ALA A 98 28.11 -9.63 18.55
CA ALA A 98 29.14 -10.20 19.42
C ALA A 98 28.65 -10.56 20.83
N ILE A 99 29.15 -11.66 21.40
CA ILE A 99 28.83 -12.09 22.77
C ILE A 99 30.07 -12.36 23.60
N ARG A 100 29.99 -12.14 24.91
CA ARG A 100 31.04 -12.52 25.86
C ARG A 100 30.61 -13.71 26.71
N ILE A 101 31.45 -14.74 26.74
CA ILE A 101 31.29 -15.92 27.60
C ILE A 101 32.59 -16.12 28.38
N GLY A 102 32.56 -15.82 29.68
CA GLY A 102 33.75 -15.88 30.52
C GLY A 102 34.87 -14.96 30.02
N ASN A 103 36.03 -15.54 29.69
CA ASN A 103 37.21 -14.83 29.19
C ASN A 103 37.30 -14.73 27.66
N THR A 104 36.25 -15.15 26.96
CA THR A 104 36.23 -15.18 25.50
C THR A 104 35.10 -14.30 24.95
N VAL A 105 35.41 -13.54 23.90
CA VAL A 105 34.39 -12.84 23.11
C VAL A 105 34.27 -13.54 21.76
N PHE A 106 33.05 -13.88 21.36
CA PHE A 106 32.75 -14.41 20.04
C PHE A 106 32.17 -13.30 19.17
N PHE A 107 32.86 -12.98 18.09
CA PHE A 107 32.40 -12.01 17.08
C PHE A 107 31.83 -12.77 15.88
N PHE A 108 30.62 -12.43 15.46
CA PHE A 108 29.94 -13.04 14.32
C PHE A 108 29.96 -12.10 13.12
N ARG A 109 30.10 -12.65 11.91
CA ARG A 109 30.04 -11.92 10.65
C ARG A 109 29.57 -12.83 9.53
N LYS A 110 28.43 -12.51 8.93
CA LYS A 110 27.82 -13.31 7.85
C LYS A 110 27.69 -14.77 8.29
N THR A 111 28.46 -15.68 7.68
CA THR A 111 28.42 -17.12 7.98
C THR A 111 29.59 -17.62 8.84
N GLN A 112 30.37 -16.70 9.40
CA GLN A 112 31.59 -17.00 10.14
C GLN A 112 31.58 -16.37 11.54
N TYR A 113 32.44 -16.90 12.42
CA TYR A 113 32.72 -16.31 13.72
C TYR A 113 34.23 -16.31 14.02
N MET A 114 34.64 -15.41 14.92
CA MET A 114 35.99 -15.32 15.49
C MET A 114 35.91 -15.43 17.01
N SER A 115 36.86 -16.14 17.62
CA SER A 115 37.09 -16.11 19.07
C SER A 115 38.16 -15.07 19.40
N TYR A 116 37.93 -14.30 20.45
CA TYR A 116 38.84 -13.28 20.96
C TYR A 116 39.16 -13.55 22.42
N ASP A 117 40.44 -13.72 22.71
CA ASP A 117 40.94 -13.92 24.07
C ASP A 117 41.08 -12.55 24.75
N VAL A 118 40.29 -12.34 25.80
CA VAL A 118 40.26 -11.09 26.57
C VAL A 118 41.57 -10.86 27.34
N GLN A 119 42.26 -11.92 27.78
CA GLN A 119 43.53 -11.81 28.51
C GLN A 119 44.69 -11.47 27.57
N LEU A 120 44.74 -12.11 26.41
CA LEU A 120 45.77 -11.83 25.40
C LEU A 120 45.48 -10.56 24.59
N GLY A 121 44.24 -10.06 24.63
CA GLY A 121 43.82 -8.87 23.90
C GLY A 121 43.93 -9.04 22.39
N ARG A 122 43.61 -10.23 21.87
CA ARG A 122 43.65 -10.53 20.43
C ARG A 122 42.75 -11.70 20.04
N ALA A 123 42.40 -11.76 18.76
CA ALA A 123 41.77 -12.94 18.16
C ALA A 123 42.64 -14.21 18.31
N ASP A 124 42.00 -15.33 18.57
CA ASP A 124 42.64 -16.64 18.65
C ASP A 124 43.16 -17.12 17.30
N MET A 125 44.24 -17.90 17.32
CA MET A 125 44.79 -18.51 16.10
C MET A 125 43.82 -19.54 15.51
N GLY A 126 43.72 -19.58 14.17
CA GLY A 126 42.84 -20.53 13.47
C GLY A 126 41.41 -20.05 13.25
N TYR A 127 41.13 -18.78 13.49
CA TYR A 127 39.88 -18.10 13.14
C TYR A 127 40.07 -17.18 11.91
N PRO A 128 39.01 -16.86 11.15
CA PRO A 128 37.60 -17.21 11.40
C PRO A 128 37.22 -18.65 11.07
N LYS A 129 36.14 -19.13 11.67
CA LYS A 129 35.54 -20.45 11.41
C LYS A 129 34.06 -20.32 10.99
N PRO A 130 33.48 -21.26 10.24
CA PRO A 130 32.04 -21.31 10.00
C PRO A 130 31.24 -21.33 11.31
N ILE A 131 30.11 -20.63 11.37
CA ILE A 131 29.25 -20.61 12.58
C ILE A 131 28.84 -22.02 12.99
N LEU A 132 28.41 -22.84 12.02
CA LEU A 132 27.92 -24.20 12.28
C LEU A 132 28.97 -25.16 12.85
N ASP A 133 30.27 -24.88 12.66
CA ASP A 133 31.35 -25.70 13.22
C ASP A 133 31.49 -25.48 14.74
N GLY A 134 31.24 -24.25 15.21
CA GLY A 134 31.31 -23.89 16.63
C GLY A 134 29.97 -23.98 17.36
N TRP A 135 28.88 -23.85 16.62
CA TRP A 135 27.52 -23.68 17.13
C TRP A 135 26.53 -24.58 16.39
N PRO A 136 26.69 -25.92 16.45
CA PRO A 136 25.83 -26.84 15.72
C PRO A 136 24.35 -26.72 16.13
N GLY A 137 23.47 -26.62 15.13
CA GLY A 137 22.02 -26.49 15.36
C GLY A 137 21.52 -25.04 15.46
N VAL A 138 22.38 -24.04 15.24
CA VAL A 138 21.96 -22.67 14.92
C VAL A 138 21.87 -22.48 13.39
N TRP A 139 21.50 -21.29 12.93
CA TRP A 139 21.50 -20.96 11.50
C TRP A 139 22.91 -20.73 10.94
N GLU A 140 23.07 -20.88 9.62
CA GLU A 140 24.33 -20.58 8.94
C GLU A 140 24.80 -19.13 9.10
N SER A 141 23.87 -18.21 9.36
CA SER A 141 24.07 -16.78 9.62
C SER A 141 23.02 -16.30 10.62
N LEU A 142 23.35 -15.27 11.39
CA LEU A 142 22.52 -14.72 12.45
C LEU A 142 22.49 -13.20 12.43
N ASP A 143 21.46 -12.64 13.06
CA ASP A 143 21.21 -11.21 13.20
C ASP A 143 21.67 -10.65 14.53
N GLY A 144 21.64 -11.47 15.58
CA GLY A 144 21.95 -11.08 16.94
C GLY A 144 22.28 -12.27 17.83
N ALA A 145 23.04 -12.04 18.90
CA ALA A 145 23.35 -13.07 19.88
C ALA A 145 23.55 -12.45 21.28
N GLU A 146 23.11 -13.14 22.35
CA GLU A 146 23.39 -12.72 23.73
C GLU A 146 23.57 -13.88 24.69
N TYR A 147 24.52 -13.74 25.61
CA TYR A 147 24.70 -14.69 26.70
C TYR A 147 23.73 -14.40 27.84
N LEU A 148 22.80 -15.33 28.10
CA LEU A 148 21.76 -15.19 29.13
C LEU A 148 22.24 -15.54 30.55
N GLY A 149 23.47 -16.05 30.68
CA GLY A 149 23.92 -16.72 31.89
C GLY A 149 23.50 -18.19 31.93
N GLN A 150 23.85 -18.89 33.01
CA GLN A 150 23.44 -20.29 33.25
C GLN A 150 23.71 -21.24 32.07
N ASN A 151 24.81 -21.02 31.34
CA ASN A 151 25.19 -21.81 30.16
C ASN A 151 24.20 -21.73 28.98
N LYS A 152 23.44 -20.64 28.87
CA LYS A 152 22.49 -20.39 27.76
C LYS A 152 22.89 -19.19 26.91
N VAL A 153 22.77 -19.35 25.59
CA VAL A 153 22.92 -18.26 24.61
C VAL A 153 21.62 -18.11 23.83
N LEU A 154 21.16 -16.88 23.65
CA LEU A 154 20.05 -16.55 22.76
C LEU A 154 20.62 -16.15 21.40
N PHE A 155 20.21 -16.81 20.32
CA PHE A 155 20.49 -16.41 18.95
C PHE A 155 19.24 -15.85 18.30
N LEU A 156 19.38 -14.78 17.54
CA LEU A 156 18.31 -14.13 16.79
C LEU A 156 18.59 -14.21 15.29
N LYS A 157 17.56 -14.53 14.52
CA LYS A 157 17.52 -14.37 13.06
C LYS A 157 16.12 -13.93 12.65
N GLU A 158 16.02 -12.80 11.98
CA GLU A 158 14.75 -12.17 11.62
C GLU A 158 13.81 -12.05 12.83
N ASN A 159 12.67 -12.76 12.83
CA ASN A 159 11.71 -12.79 13.93
C ASN A 159 11.77 -14.08 14.76
N GLN A 160 12.82 -14.89 14.59
CA GLN A 160 13.00 -16.18 15.25
C GLN A 160 14.17 -16.15 16.21
N VAL A 161 14.01 -16.83 17.34
CA VAL A 161 15.08 -17.05 18.31
C VAL A 161 15.41 -18.53 18.45
N ILE A 162 16.64 -18.81 18.85
CA ILE A 162 17.09 -20.11 19.34
C ILE A 162 17.72 -19.91 20.71
N GLN A 163 17.24 -20.63 21.73
CA GLN A 163 17.98 -20.78 22.98
C GLN A 163 18.93 -21.97 22.85
N TYR A 164 20.22 -21.72 23.06
CA TYR A 164 21.28 -22.69 22.86
C TYR A 164 21.89 -23.13 24.19
N ASP A 165 22.01 -24.44 24.38
CA ASP A 165 22.65 -25.05 25.53
C ASP A 165 24.17 -25.20 25.27
N LEU A 166 24.97 -24.42 26.01
CA LEU A 166 26.43 -24.50 25.91
C LEU A 166 27.00 -25.84 26.43
N ILE A 167 26.33 -26.51 27.37
CA ILE A 167 26.80 -27.80 27.89
C ILE A 167 26.49 -28.90 26.88
N GLY A 168 25.25 -28.93 26.40
CA GLY A 168 24.81 -29.92 25.43
C GLY A 168 25.35 -29.70 24.01
N GLY A 169 25.83 -28.49 23.71
CA GLY A 169 26.30 -28.12 22.38
C GLY A 169 25.19 -28.22 21.32
N ARG A 170 23.98 -27.76 21.66
CA ARG A 170 22.81 -27.85 20.76
C ARG A 170 21.74 -26.82 21.11
N ALA A 171 20.87 -26.52 20.16
CA ALA A 171 19.62 -25.83 20.41
C ALA A 171 18.73 -26.61 21.41
N ASP A 172 18.04 -25.88 22.29
CA ASP A 172 17.03 -26.46 23.17
C ASP A 172 15.83 -27.00 22.35
N THR A 173 15.15 -28.01 22.90
CA THR A 173 13.98 -28.60 22.24
C THR A 173 12.85 -27.57 22.12
N GLY A 174 12.23 -27.47 20.94
CA GLY A 174 11.15 -26.52 20.66
C GLY A 174 11.60 -25.22 20.00
N TYR A 175 12.88 -25.04 19.74
CA TYR A 175 13.43 -23.95 18.94
C TYR A 175 13.72 -24.38 17.49
N PRO A 176 13.69 -23.46 16.51
CA PRO A 176 13.49 -22.01 16.66
C PRO A 176 12.05 -21.63 17.02
N LEU A 177 11.91 -20.58 17.82
CA LEU A 177 10.62 -20.04 18.25
C LEU A 177 10.46 -18.62 17.73
N ASN A 178 9.22 -18.16 17.48
CA ASN A 178 8.99 -16.75 17.23
C ASN A 178 9.40 -15.92 18.47
N ILE A 179 10.12 -14.81 18.28
CA ILE A 179 10.62 -13.98 19.38
C ILE A 179 9.52 -13.48 20.30
N TYR A 180 8.32 -13.25 19.75
CA TYR A 180 7.15 -12.86 20.54
C TYR A 180 6.73 -13.97 21.51
N LEU A 181 6.62 -15.21 21.04
CA LEU A 181 6.28 -16.37 21.88
C LEU A 181 7.36 -16.64 22.94
N TYR A 182 8.62 -16.39 22.59
CA TYR A 182 9.73 -16.49 23.55
C TYR A 182 9.57 -15.48 24.69
N VAL A 183 9.29 -14.21 24.39
CA VAL A 183 9.08 -13.17 25.40
C VAL A 183 7.83 -13.45 26.24
N GLN A 184 6.74 -13.91 25.63
CA GLN A 184 5.53 -14.30 26.35
C GLN A 184 5.77 -15.39 27.40
N SER A 185 6.73 -16.29 27.18
CA SER A 185 7.07 -17.34 28.15
C SER A 185 7.59 -16.80 29.49
N TYR A 186 8.02 -15.54 29.53
CA TYR A 186 8.53 -14.87 30.74
C TYR A 186 7.51 -13.92 31.42
N GLY A 187 6.37 -13.63 30.78
CA GLY A 187 5.33 -12.68 31.26
C GLY A 187 4.19 -13.30 32.09
N PRO A 188 3.57 -12.57 33.05
CA PRO A 188 2.21 -12.84 33.46
C PRO A 188 1.29 -12.59 32.26
N SER A 189 0.60 -13.64 31.85
CA SER A 189 -0.47 -13.60 30.87
C SER A 189 -1.55 -12.60 31.28
N ASN A 190 -1.52 -11.33 30.81
CA ASN A 190 -2.73 -10.56 30.47
C ASN A 190 -2.62 -9.06 30.05
N THR A 191 -1.47 -8.39 29.94
CA THR A 191 -1.47 -6.92 29.72
C THR A 191 -0.96 -6.37 28.38
N LEU A 192 -0.51 -7.20 27.42
CA LEU A 192 -0.12 -6.74 26.06
C LEU A 192 -1.08 -7.11 24.91
N ASN A 193 -2.18 -7.81 25.19
CA ASN A 193 -3.11 -8.24 24.14
C ASN A 193 -3.71 -7.09 23.31
N THR A 194 -3.72 -5.84 23.82
CA THR A 194 -4.35 -4.71 23.12
C THR A 194 -3.43 -4.05 22.10
N VAL A 195 -2.16 -3.76 22.43
CA VAL A 195 -1.21 -3.14 21.49
C VAL A 195 -0.87 -4.09 20.34
N ASP A 196 -0.71 -5.38 20.64
CA ASP A 196 -0.50 -6.41 19.62
C ASP A 196 -1.72 -6.56 18.70
N ALA A 197 -2.93 -6.57 19.28
CA ALA A 197 -4.16 -6.62 18.51
C ALA A 197 -4.35 -5.37 17.66
N ASP A 198 -3.95 -4.20 18.14
CA ASP A 198 -4.05 -2.94 17.41
C ASP A 198 -3.00 -2.85 16.29
N MET A 199 -1.76 -3.27 16.53
CA MET A 199 -0.74 -3.37 15.47
C MET A 199 -1.09 -4.43 14.42
N GLN A 200 -1.68 -5.56 14.84
CA GLN A 200 -2.21 -6.55 13.90
C GLN A 200 -3.41 -6.00 13.12
N ALA A 201 -4.30 -5.23 13.74
CA ALA A 201 -5.41 -4.56 13.07
C ALA A 201 -4.91 -3.52 12.06
N ILE A 202 -3.86 -2.74 12.38
CA ILE A 202 -3.21 -1.81 11.44
C ILE A 202 -2.62 -2.56 10.26
N ARG A 203 -1.87 -3.65 10.48
CA ARG A 203 -1.32 -4.48 9.40
C ARG A 203 -2.41 -5.06 8.50
N ASN A 204 -3.47 -5.61 9.10
CA ASN A 204 -4.62 -6.13 8.35
C ASN A 204 -5.33 -5.02 7.54
N TYR A 205 -5.44 -3.81 8.10
CA TYR A 205 -5.96 -2.65 7.41
C TYR A 205 -5.10 -2.30 6.18
N VAL A 206 -3.79 -2.17 6.34
CA VAL A 206 -2.87 -1.84 5.23
C VAL A 206 -2.95 -2.90 4.12
N LEU A 207 -2.91 -4.19 4.47
CA LEU A 207 -3.04 -5.28 3.51
C LEU A 207 -4.38 -5.25 2.76
N THR A 208 -5.47 -4.94 3.46
CA THR A 208 -6.80 -4.87 2.85
C THR A 208 -6.94 -3.66 1.93
N VAL A 209 -6.44 -2.50 2.36
CA VAL A 209 -6.40 -1.26 1.55
C VAL A 209 -5.59 -1.46 0.29
N THR A 210 -4.37 -1.97 0.39
CA THR A 210 -3.48 -2.19 -0.76
C THR A 210 -4.08 -3.20 -1.75
N ALA A 211 -4.72 -4.26 -1.26
CA ALA A 211 -5.46 -5.19 -2.11
C ALA A 211 -6.66 -4.51 -2.82
N ALA A 212 -7.40 -3.64 -2.13
CA ALA A 212 -8.50 -2.88 -2.72
C ALA A 212 -8.00 -1.89 -3.78
N GLN A 213 -6.94 -1.14 -3.48
CA GLN A 213 -6.27 -0.24 -4.43
C GLN A 213 -5.81 -0.99 -5.69
N ALA A 214 -5.16 -2.15 -5.52
CA ALA A 214 -4.72 -2.98 -6.64
C ALA A 214 -5.89 -3.44 -7.52
N LYS A 215 -7.01 -3.86 -6.91
CA LYS A 215 -8.23 -4.23 -7.64
C LYS A 215 -8.81 -3.05 -8.42
N ILE A 216 -8.96 -1.88 -7.79
CA ILE A 216 -9.47 -0.67 -8.44
C ILE A 216 -8.60 -0.29 -9.65
N THR A 217 -7.27 -0.23 -9.45
CA THR A 217 -6.31 0.08 -10.52
C THR A 217 -6.39 -0.95 -11.65
N THR A 218 -6.48 -2.24 -11.35
CA THR A 218 -6.57 -3.30 -12.35
C THR A 218 -7.84 -3.17 -13.19
N CYS A 219 -8.99 -2.95 -12.55
CA CYS A 219 -10.26 -2.75 -13.25
C CYS A 219 -10.21 -1.51 -14.14
N TYR A 220 -9.67 -0.40 -13.64
CA TYR A 220 -9.55 0.84 -14.39
C TYR A 220 -8.60 0.71 -15.59
N LEU A 221 -7.42 0.12 -15.42
CA LEU A 221 -6.48 -0.15 -16.51
C LEU A 221 -7.05 -1.11 -17.56
N SER A 222 -7.92 -2.04 -17.15
CA SER A 222 -8.62 -2.94 -18.07
C SER A 222 -9.66 -2.18 -18.90
N ALA A 223 -10.46 -1.32 -18.27
CA ALA A 223 -11.41 -0.46 -18.99
C ALA A 223 -10.70 0.47 -19.98
N MET A 224 -9.57 1.06 -19.59
CA MET A 224 -8.72 1.85 -20.48
C MET A 224 -8.20 1.04 -21.67
N HIS A 225 -7.87 -0.24 -21.46
CA HIS A 225 -7.42 -1.11 -22.54
C HIS A 225 -8.54 -1.42 -23.54
N SER A 226 -9.76 -1.68 -23.06
CA SER A 226 -10.94 -1.84 -23.93
C SER A 226 -11.18 -0.59 -24.77
N LEU A 227 -11.18 0.59 -24.14
CA LEU A 227 -11.32 1.87 -24.84
C LEU A 227 -10.23 2.06 -25.90
N ARG A 228 -8.97 1.78 -25.56
CA ARG A 228 -7.83 1.85 -26.48
C ARG A 228 -8.06 0.99 -27.73
N ASN A 229 -8.61 -0.21 -27.58
CA ASN A 229 -8.91 -1.10 -28.70
C ASN A 229 -10.05 -0.56 -29.57
N VAL A 230 -11.09 0.03 -28.97
CA VAL A 230 -12.18 0.67 -29.70
C VAL A 230 -11.66 1.83 -30.57
N ILE A 231 -10.78 2.67 -30.01
CA ILE A 231 -10.24 3.84 -30.70
C ILE A 231 -9.00 3.55 -31.57
N GLN A 232 -8.64 2.28 -31.75
CA GLN A 232 -7.50 1.92 -32.59
C GLN A 232 -7.77 2.30 -34.06
N GLY A 233 -6.80 2.97 -34.69
CA GLY A 233 -6.86 3.40 -36.10
C GLY A 233 -7.65 4.69 -36.36
N VAL A 234 -7.98 5.44 -35.30
CA VAL A 234 -8.71 6.71 -35.39
C VAL A 234 -7.76 7.85 -35.74
N SER A 235 -8.26 8.84 -36.48
CA SER A 235 -7.47 10.03 -36.82
C SER A 235 -7.12 10.84 -35.56
N SER A 236 -5.96 11.49 -35.55
CA SER A 236 -5.53 12.36 -34.44
C SER A 236 -6.46 13.57 -34.24
N SER A 237 -7.21 13.96 -35.28
CA SER A 237 -8.23 15.01 -35.19
C SER A 237 -9.47 14.64 -34.38
N GLU A 238 -9.83 13.35 -34.33
CA GLU A 238 -11.04 12.84 -33.67
C GLU A 238 -10.76 12.35 -32.24
N ALA A 239 -9.61 11.71 -32.01
CA ALA A 239 -9.23 11.19 -30.68
C ALA A 239 -8.17 12.09 -30.00
N ARG A 240 -8.51 13.36 -29.79
CA ARG A 240 -7.58 14.34 -29.21
C ARG A 240 -7.26 14.03 -27.74
N PRO A 241 -6.01 14.23 -27.28
CA PRO A 241 -5.63 14.05 -25.87
C PRO A 241 -6.54 14.76 -24.85
N ASN A 242 -6.97 15.99 -25.13
CA ASN A 242 -7.86 16.73 -24.23
C ASN A 242 -9.26 16.10 -24.13
N THR A 243 -9.78 15.56 -25.23
CA THR A 243 -11.05 14.82 -25.24
C THR A 243 -10.91 13.51 -24.47
N LEU A 244 -9.86 12.75 -24.76
CA LEU A 244 -9.57 11.48 -24.09
C LEU A 244 -9.30 11.66 -22.59
N ARG A 245 -8.67 12.76 -22.18
CA ARG A 245 -8.52 13.13 -20.77
C ARG A 245 -9.87 13.21 -20.07
N VAL A 246 -10.86 13.90 -20.65
CA VAL A 246 -12.20 14.02 -20.03
C VAL A 246 -12.88 12.65 -19.95
N VAL A 247 -12.76 11.84 -21.01
CA VAL A 247 -13.29 10.47 -21.06
C VAL A 247 -12.70 9.59 -19.97
N LEU A 248 -11.38 9.58 -19.83
CA LEU A 248 -10.70 8.82 -18.78
C LEU A 248 -11.10 9.31 -17.39
N LYS A 249 -11.15 10.62 -17.16
CA LYS A 249 -11.56 11.18 -15.87
C LYS A 249 -13.01 10.83 -15.52
N SER A 250 -13.92 10.72 -16.50
CA SER A 250 -15.29 10.21 -16.28
C SER A 250 -15.28 8.77 -15.77
N GLY A 251 -14.51 7.89 -16.42
CA GLY A 251 -14.32 6.51 -15.96
C GLY A 251 -13.74 6.44 -14.54
N LEU A 252 -12.80 7.33 -14.22
CA LEU A 252 -12.21 7.41 -12.88
C LEU A 252 -13.20 7.90 -11.83
N THR A 253 -14.06 8.88 -12.16
CA THR A 253 -15.16 9.32 -11.28
C THR A 253 -16.17 8.19 -11.03
N ALA A 254 -16.45 7.36 -12.03
CA ALA A 254 -17.27 6.15 -11.81
C ALA A 254 -16.58 5.15 -10.86
N ALA A 255 -15.26 5.01 -10.96
CA ALA A 255 -14.48 4.22 -10.00
C ALA A 255 -14.46 4.84 -8.60
N GLU A 256 -14.58 6.16 -8.44
CA GLU A 256 -14.62 6.86 -7.16
C GLU A 256 -15.97 6.70 -6.45
N ARG A 257 -17.08 6.79 -7.18
CA ARG A 257 -18.43 6.77 -6.58
C ARG A 257 -18.75 5.47 -5.84
N LEU A 258 -18.14 4.34 -6.23
CA LEU A 258 -18.41 3.03 -5.63
C LEU A 258 -17.70 2.86 -4.26
N PRO A 259 -16.39 3.14 -4.09
CA PRO A 259 -15.72 3.11 -2.78
C PRO A 259 -16.14 4.23 -1.84
N VAL A 260 -16.31 5.45 -2.36
CA VAL A 260 -16.47 6.65 -1.53
C VAL A 260 -17.84 6.70 -0.84
N ALA A 261 -18.88 6.10 -1.43
CA ALA A 261 -20.20 5.99 -0.80
C ALA A 261 -20.16 5.18 0.51
N GLY A 262 -19.41 4.08 0.54
CA GLY A 262 -19.22 3.29 1.77
C GLY A 262 -18.33 3.99 2.79
N ILE A 263 -17.25 4.65 2.35
CA ILE A 263 -16.22 5.23 3.22
C ILE A 263 -16.63 6.59 3.83
N LYS A 264 -17.51 7.37 3.20
CA LYS A 264 -17.97 8.67 3.71
C LYS A 264 -18.74 8.60 5.04
N MET A 265 -19.25 7.43 5.44
CA MET A 265 -20.03 7.28 6.69
C MET A 265 -19.18 7.15 7.96
N THR A 266 -17.85 7.01 7.85
CA THR A 266 -16.93 6.89 9.00
C THR A 266 -16.22 8.24 9.23
N THR A 267 -16.69 9.00 10.21
CA THR A 267 -16.44 10.45 10.38
C THR A 267 -15.08 10.88 10.95
N GLU A 268 -13.96 10.16 10.75
CA GLU A 268 -12.62 10.71 11.04
C GLU A 268 -11.68 10.59 9.83
N THR A 269 -11.22 11.74 9.35
CA THR A 269 -10.91 12.09 7.95
C THR A 269 -9.49 11.84 7.45
N GLU A 270 -8.61 11.16 8.18
CA GLU A 270 -7.18 11.45 8.00
C GLU A 270 -6.35 10.57 7.06
N PHE A 271 -6.79 9.37 6.68
CA PHE A 271 -5.94 8.50 5.84
C PHE A 271 -6.45 8.30 4.42
N ARG A 272 -7.77 8.13 4.22
CA ARG A 272 -8.49 8.02 2.92
C ARG A 272 -7.64 7.47 1.75
N PRO A 273 -6.96 6.32 1.89
CA PRO A 273 -5.94 5.87 0.95
C PRO A 273 -6.49 5.57 -0.45
N ILE A 274 -7.77 5.21 -0.56
CA ILE A 274 -8.45 5.01 -1.84
C ILE A 274 -8.70 6.35 -2.55
N CYS A 275 -9.06 7.42 -1.81
CA CYS A 275 -9.21 8.75 -2.39
C CYS A 275 -7.87 9.30 -2.87
N ASP A 276 -6.80 9.09 -2.09
CA ASP A 276 -5.43 9.47 -2.45
C ASP A 276 -5.00 8.77 -3.75
N LEU A 277 -5.26 7.46 -3.89
CA LEU A 277 -5.02 6.73 -5.13
C LEU A 277 -5.74 7.38 -6.32
N ILE A 278 -7.04 7.65 -6.18
CA ILE A 278 -7.84 8.24 -7.27
C ILE A 278 -7.31 9.62 -7.65
N HIS A 279 -6.95 10.46 -6.67
CA HIS A 279 -6.30 11.74 -6.95
C HIS A 279 -4.98 11.57 -7.69
N SER A 280 -4.12 10.63 -7.26
CA SER A 280 -2.84 10.36 -7.92
C SER A 280 -3.02 9.89 -9.36
N ILE A 281 -4.02 9.03 -9.64
CA ILE A 281 -4.37 8.60 -11.01
C ILE A 281 -4.86 9.80 -11.83
N SER A 282 -5.75 10.63 -11.28
CA SER A 282 -6.23 11.84 -11.97
C SER A 282 -5.07 12.77 -12.33
N ASN A 283 -4.16 13.01 -11.39
CA ASN A 283 -2.99 13.85 -11.61
C ASN A 283 -2.05 13.26 -12.66
N ALA A 284 -1.88 11.94 -12.70
CA ALA A 284 -1.10 11.26 -13.72
C ALA A 284 -1.68 11.47 -15.13
N ILE A 285 -3.01 11.38 -15.26
CA ILE A 285 -3.72 11.67 -16.53
C ILE A 285 -3.49 13.13 -16.92
N ASP A 286 -3.72 14.08 -16.00
CA ASP A 286 -3.58 15.51 -16.24
C ASP A 286 -2.15 15.86 -16.70
N LYS A 287 -1.14 15.39 -15.95
CA LYS A 287 0.28 15.63 -16.26
C LYS A 287 0.69 15.05 -17.62
N PHE A 288 0.24 13.83 -17.92
CA PHE A 288 0.55 13.19 -19.20
C PHE A 288 -0.10 13.96 -20.37
N THR A 289 -1.36 14.40 -20.19
CA THR A 289 -2.06 15.23 -21.19
C THR A 289 -1.33 16.54 -21.48
N MET A 290 -0.83 17.21 -20.44
CA MET A 290 -0.09 18.48 -20.59
C MET A 290 1.24 18.31 -21.31
N THR A 291 1.85 17.12 -21.21
CA THR A 291 3.19 16.85 -21.77
C THR A 291 3.12 16.36 -23.21
N TYR A 292 2.12 15.54 -23.55
CA TYR A 292 2.07 14.82 -24.83
C TYR A 292 0.77 15.11 -25.57
N GLN A 293 0.73 16.21 -26.33
CA GLN A 293 -0.46 16.61 -27.11
C GLN A 293 -0.47 16.10 -28.56
N ASP A 294 0.68 15.70 -29.10
CA ASP A 294 0.84 15.32 -30.51
C ASP A 294 0.72 13.81 -30.79
N LEU A 295 0.48 13.00 -29.75
CA LEU A 295 0.36 11.55 -29.88
C LEU A 295 -0.98 11.16 -30.52
N SER A 296 -0.99 10.01 -31.22
CA SER A 296 -2.24 9.39 -31.64
C SER A 296 -3.07 8.99 -30.41
N GLY A 297 -4.40 8.92 -30.54
CA GLY A 297 -5.26 8.60 -29.40
C GLY A 297 -4.93 7.26 -28.73
N ALA A 298 -4.61 6.23 -29.50
CA ALA A 298 -4.25 4.91 -28.97
C ALA A 298 -2.90 4.92 -28.25
N ASP A 299 -1.87 5.53 -28.85
CA ASP A 299 -0.53 5.65 -28.24
C ASP A 299 -0.57 6.53 -26.99
N TRP A 300 -1.40 7.57 -27.01
CA TRP A 300 -1.64 8.43 -25.86
C TRP A 300 -2.26 7.65 -24.70
N ILE A 301 -3.30 6.83 -24.94
CA ILE A 301 -3.88 5.98 -23.88
C ILE A 301 -2.84 5.00 -23.34
N ASP A 302 -2.05 4.36 -24.19
CA ASP A 302 -1.01 3.43 -23.75
C ASP A 302 0.04 4.13 -22.88
N GLY A 303 0.44 5.35 -23.23
CA GLY A 303 1.32 6.18 -22.40
C GLY A 303 0.72 6.56 -21.04
N VAL A 304 -0.56 6.93 -21.00
CA VAL A 304 -1.26 7.21 -19.73
C VAL A 304 -1.35 5.94 -18.87
N ARG A 305 -1.63 4.77 -19.47
CA ARG A 305 -1.66 3.48 -18.73
C ARG A 305 -0.32 3.19 -18.07
N LEU A 306 0.79 3.44 -18.76
CA LEU A 306 2.14 3.28 -18.21
C LEU A 306 2.41 4.27 -17.06
N SER A 307 2.00 5.54 -17.21
CA SER A 307 2.11 6.57 -16.16
C SER A 307 1.34 6.18 -14.89
N ILE A 308 0.11 5.66 -15.06
CA ILE A 308 -0.70 5.17 -13.94
C ILE A 308 -0.06 3.94 -13.29
N ALA A 309 0.43 3.01 -14.10
CA ALA A 309 1.12 1.84 -13.59
C ALA A 309 2.32 2.26 -12.73
N ASP A 310 3.16 3.19 -13.20
CA ASP A 310 4.32 3.70 -12.44
C ASP A 310 3.91 4.31 -11.09
N VAL A 311 2.91 5.19 -11.08
CA VAL A 311 2.36 5.77 -9.85
C VAL A 311 1.89 4.70 -8.86
N CYS A 312 1.28 3.62 -9.36
CA CYS A 312 0.82 2.51 -8.53
C CYS A 312 1.96 1.53 -8.14
N MET A 313 3.13 1.58 -8.79
CA MET A 313 4.27 0.72 -8.47
C MET A 313 5.16 1.27 -7.34
N GLN A 314 5.09 2.57 -7.04
CA GLN A 314 5.96 3.22 -6.05
C GLN A 314 5.67 2.83 -4.59
N ASP A 315 4.48 2.30 -4.26
CA ASP A 315 4.10 1.89 -2.89
C ASP A 315 3.28 0.59 -2.85
N LYS A 316 3.75 -0.45 -3.55
CA LYS A 316 3.01 -1.74 -3.65
C LYS A 316 2.79 -2.45 -2.32
N SER A 317 3.73 -2.32 -1.38
CA SER A 317 3.68 -3.00 -0.09
C SER A 317 2.78 -2.29 0.92
N GLY A 318 2.38 -1.03 0.64
CA GLY A 318 1.74 -0.17 1.63
C GLY A 318 2.63 0.18 2.80
N GLU A 319 3.96 0.03 2.67
CA GLU A 319 4.92 0.27 3.76
C GLU A 319 4.88 1.75 4.18
N ASN A 320 4.72 2.68 3.25
CA ASN A 320 4.59 4.10 3.59
C ASN A 320 3.28 4.39 4.32
N LEU A 321 2.17 3.75 3.92
CA LEU A 321 0.89 3.86 4.60
C LEU A 321 0.98 3.27 6.02
N GLN A 322 1.62 2.11 6.17
CA GLN A 322 1.84 1.47 7.46
C GLN A 322 2.66 2.35 8.38
N ILE A 323 3.80 2.89 7.90
CA ILE A 323 4.65 3.81 8.67
C ILE A 323 3.85 5.03 9.14
N ARG A 324 3.07 5.65 8.26
CA ARG A 324 2.23 6.82 8.60
C ARG A 324 1.20 6.51 9.69
N ILE A 325 0.51 5.37 9.59
CA ILE A 325 -0.53 4.98 10.54
C ILE A 325 0.09 4.59 11.88
N GLU A 326 1.19 3.82 11.87
CA GLU A 326 1.91 3.43 13.08
C GLU A 326 2.49 4.65 13.81
N ASP A 327 3.11 5.60 13.09
CA ASP A 327 3.63 6.84 13.69
C ASP A 327 2.52 7.66 14.36
N LYS A 328 1.34 7.75 13.72
CA LYS A 328 0.18 8.44 14.30
C LYS A 328 -0.41 7.69 15.49
N TYR A 329 -0.52 6.37 15.43
CA TYR A 329 -0.91 5.54 16.57
C TYR A 329 0.01 5.80 17.77
N ARG A 330 1.33 5.80 17.53
CA ARG A 330 2.36 6.04 18.56
C ARG A 330 2.30 7.43 19.19
N LYS A 331 1.88 8.45 18.42
CA LYS A 331 1.73 9.84 18.89
C LYS A 331 0.41 10.10 19.63
N THR A 332 -0.56 9.20 19.53
CA THR A 332 -1.89 9.35 20.13
C THR A 332 -1.86 8.90 21.60
N GLN A 333 -2.47 9.66 22.52
CA GLN A 333 -2.45 9.37 23.96
C GLN A 333 -3.86 9.25 24.58
N GLY A 334 -3.96 8.46 25.66
CA GLY A 334 -5.18 8.30 26.46
C GLY A 334 -6.36 7.74 25.67
N ASP A 335 -7.57 8.20 25.97
CA ASP A 335 -8.83 7.76 25.36
C ASP A 335 -8.91 7.99 23.83
N SER A 336 -7.98 8.76 23.28
CA SER A 336 -7.90 9.02 21.84
C SER A 336 -7.39 7.80 21.05
N VAL A 337 -6.64 6.89 21.68
CA VAL A 337 -6.15 5.66 21.03
C VAL A 337 -7.32 4.74 20.66
N GLY A 338 -8.28 4.58 21.56
CA GLY A 338 -9.48 3.77 21.32
C GLY A 338 -10.33 4.31 20.17
N ARG A 339 -10.50 5.63 20.09
CA ARG A 339 -11.21 6.29 18.96
C ARG A 339 -10.48 6.10 17.64
N PHE A 340 -9.16 6.31 17.64
CA PHE A 340 -8.32 6.08 16.47
C PHE A 340 -8.43 4.64 15.94
N MET A 341 -8.31 3.65 16.82
CA MET A 341 -8.42 2.24 16.43
C MET A 341 -9.84 1.83 16.04
N THR A 342 -10.85 2.45 16.62
CA THR A 342 -12.25 2.27 16.19
C THR A 342 -12.46 2.80 14.78
N SER A 343 -11.86 3.95 14.44
CA SER A 343 -11.90 4.50 13.08
C SER A 343 -11.27 3.54 12.07
N ILE A 344 -10.08 3.02 12.37
CA ILE A 344 -9.40 2.02 11.52
C ILE A 344 -10.25 0.76 11.33
N LYS A 345 -10.84 0.22 12.41
CA LYS A 345 -11.68 -0.99 12.35
C LYS A 345 -12.97 -0.76 11.56
N ASN A 346 -13.58 0.41 11.67
CA ASN A 346 -14.76 0.79 10.91
C ASN A 346 -14.44 0.92 9.42
N GLU A 347 -13.38 1.64 9.05
CA GLU A 347 -12.96 1.76 7.65
C GLU A 347 -12.55 0.40 7.08
N LEU A 348 -11.84 -0.44 7.85
CA LEU A 348 -11.52 -1.82 7.45
C LEU A 348 -12.79 -2.61 7.10
N THR A 349 -13.80 -2.57 7.98
CA THR A 349 -15.07 -3.28 7.77
C THR A 349 -15.74 -2.79 6.49
N THR A 350 -15.79 -1.47 6.29
CA THR A 350 -16.32 -0.87 5.05
C THR A 350 -15.59 -1.41 3.82
N ILE A 351 -14.25 -1.37 3.79
CA ILE A 351 -13.46 -1.82 2.64
C ILE A 351 -13.64 -3.33 2.40
N GLN A 352 -13.76 -4.13 3.45
CA GLN A 352 -14.01 -5.58 3.32
C GLN A 352 -15.37 -5.89 2.70
N THR A 353 -16.39 -5.08 2.99
CA THR A 353 -17.75 -5.22 2.44
C THR A 353 -17.96 -4.48 1.12
N MET A 354 -16.98 -3.68 0.70
CA MET A 354 -17.06 -2.88 -0.51
C MET A 354 -17.00 -3.77 -1.75
N GLU A 355 -18.00 -3.63 -2.63
CA GLU A 355 -17.93 -4.26 -3.94
C GLU A 355 -16.87 -3.57 -4.80
N PRO A 356 -15.95 -4.33 -5.42
CA PRO A 356 -14.96 -3.75 -6.31
C PRO A 356 -15.63 -3.12 -7.54
N PRO A 357 -15.02 -2.09 -8.14
CA PRO A 357 -15.54 -1.53 -9.38
C PRO A 357 -15.58 -2.59 -10.48
N VAL A 358 -16.71 -2.63 -11.19
CA VAL A 358 -16.92 -3.53 -12.32
C VAL A 358 -16.41 -2.85 -13.58
N VAL A 359 -15.53 -3.54 -14.33
CA VAL A 359 -14.87 -3.00 -15.55
C VAL A 359 -15.91 -2.39 -16.51
N GLN A 360 -17.03 -3.08 -16.70
CA GLN A 360 -18.12 -2.67 -17.59
C GLN A 360 -18.78 -1.36 -17.17
N LYS A 361 -18.89 -1.06 -15.87
CA LYS A 361 -19.40 0.23 -15.40
C LYS A 361 -18.42 1.36 -15.69
N LEU A 362 -17.12 1.10 -15.60
CA LEU A 362 -16.07 2.07 -15.93
C LEU A 362 -16.03 2.35 -17.42
N GLU A 363 -16.07 1.29 -18.23
CA GLU A 363 -16.17 1.39 -19.69
C GLU A 363 -17.42 2.15 -20.12
N LEU A 364 -18.56 1.85 -19.51
CA LEU A 364 -19.81 2.56 -19.79
C LEU A 364 -19.66 4.05 -19.55
N ALA A 365 -19.10 4.45 -18.40
CA ALA A 365 -18.86 5.86 -18.08
C ALA A 365 -17.87 6.55 -19.04
N MET A 366 -16.91 5.79 -19.60
CA MET A 366 -16.00 6.30 -20.62
C MET A 366 -16.71 6.46 -21.97
N TYR A 367 -17.51 5.50 -22.41
CA TYR A 367 -18.22 5.60 -23.69
C TYR A 367 -19.34 6.65 -23.65
N THR A 368 -20.07 6.79 -22.54
CA THR A 368 -21.05 7.89 -22.39
C THR A 368 -20.36 9.25 -22.42
N ALA A 369 -19.20 9.39 -21.77
CA ALA A 369 -18.40 10.59 -21.86
C ALA A 369 -17.88 10.84 -23.29
N TRP A 370 -17.46 9.79 -24.01
CA TRP A 370 -17.03 9.92 -25.41
C TRP A 370 -18.14 10.46 -26.29
N VAL A 371 -19.35 9.92 -26.16
CA VAL A 371 -20.54 10.43 -26.86
C VAL A 371 -20.74 11.91 -26.53
N ASN A 372 -20.87 12.27 -25.25
CA ASN A 372 -21.14 13.66 -24.86
C ASN A 372 -20.03 14.66 -25.19
N GLN A 373 -18.76 14.26 -25.18
CA GLN A 373 -17.65 15.16 -25.52
C GLN A 373 -17.70 15.65 -26.97
N ASN A 374 -18.42 14.94 -27.83
CA ASN A 374 -18.62 15.34 -29.21
C ASN A 374 -19.89 16.18 -29.40
N PHE A 375 -20.75 16.24 -28.38
CA PHE A 375 -21.97 17.06 -28.39
C PHE A 375 -21.65 18.50 -28.01
N THR A 376 -22.05 19.45 -28.86
CA THR A 376 -21.86 20.89 -28.59
C THR A 376 -23.21 21.55 -28.27
N ASP A 377 -23.27 22.27 -27.15
CA ASP A 377 -24.52 22.90 -26.68
C ASP A 377 -25.06 23.96 -27.66
N ASP A 378 -24.18 24.60 -28.44
CA ASP A 378 -24.55 25.61 -29.44
C ASP A 378 -25.09 24.99 -30.74
N SER A 379 -24.69 23.76 -31.08
CA SER A 379 -25.07 23.04 -32.29
C SER A 379 -25.64 21.67 -31.93
N ILE A 380 -26.88 21.70 -31.45
CA ILE A 380 -27.61 20.49 -31.03
C ILE A 380 -27.72 19.40 -32.11
N ASP A 381 -27.55 19.72 -33.40
CA ASP A 381 -27.58 18.73 -34.50
C ASP A 381 -26.18 18.19 -34.86
N ASP A 382 -25.14 18.53 -34.10
CA ASP A 382 -23.79 17.96 -34.24
C ASP A 382 -23.73 16.53 -33.68
N THR A 383 -22.62 15.83 -33.90
CA THR A 383 -22.41 14.47 -33.35
C THR A 383 -22.37 14.47 -31.82
N GLY A 384 -22.44 13.29 -31.19
CA GLY A 384 -22.33 13.13 -29.73
C GLY A 384 -23.62 12.87 -28.96
N TYR A 385 -24.62 12.24 -29.60
CA TYR A 385 -25.89 11.92 -28.96
C TYR A 385 -26.38 10.52 -29.31
N LEU A 386 -27.34 10.02 -28.53
CA LEU A 386 -28.14 8.86 -28.93
C LEU A 386 -29.36 9.32 -29.71
N HIS A 387 -29.57 8.82 -30.93
CA HIS A 387 -30.79 9.06 -31.69
C HIS A 387 -31.76 7.91 -31.46
N ILE A 388 -32.95 8.21 -30.98
CA ILE A 388 -34.03 7.24 -30.76
C ILE A 388 -35.21 7.63 -31.65
N GLN A 389 -35.68 6.68 -32.45
CA GLN A 389 -36.78 6.90 -33.38
C GLN A 389 -37.95 5.97 -33.05
N PHE A 390 -39.12 6.56 -32.88
CA PHE A 390 -40.41 5.88 -32.76
C PHE A 390 -41.30 6.19 -33.96
N ALA A 391 -42.19 5.26 -34.27
CA ALA A 391 -43.35 5.50 -35.12
C ALA A 391 -44.44 6.29 -34.37
N ASP A 392 -45.44 6.80 -35.09
CA ASP A 392 -46.55 7.56 -34.48
C ASP A 392 -47.39 6.72 -33.49
N ASP A 393 -47.32 5.40 -33.58
CA ASP A 393 -47.98 4.43 -32.70
C ASP A 393 -47.13 3.97 -31.50
N ASP A 394 -46.05 4.69 -31.19
CA ASP A 394 -45.10 4.40 -30.11
C ASP A 394 -44.25 3.12 -30.31
N THR A 395 -44.28 2.53 -31.50
CA THR A 395 -43.38 1.43 -31.86
C THR A 395 -41.95 1.94 -32.00
N LEU A 396 -41.00 1.32 -31.29
CA LEU A 396 -39.56 1.60 -31.48
C LEU A 396 -39.10 1.17 -32.87
N LEU A 397 -38.56 2.12 -33.63
CA LEU A 397 -37.97 1.87 -34.95
C LEU A 397 -36.45 1.66 -34.87
N SER A 398 -35.74 2.53 -34.16
CA SER A 398 -34.29 2.41 -33.99
C SER A 398 -33.77 3.17 -32.77
N ALA A 399 -32.65 2.70 -32.24
CA ALA A 399 -31.77 3.51 -31.40
C ALA A 399 -30.37 3.44 -32.01
N THR A 400 -29.74 4.60 -32.25
CA THR A 400 -28.43 4.70 -32.89
C THR A 400 -27.49 5.59 -32.09
N VAL A 401 -26.19 5.33 -32.23
CA VAL A 401 -25.14 6.17 -31.63
C VAL A 401 -24.61 7.12 -32.70
N ARG A 402 -24.86 8.41 -32.53
CA ARG A 402 -24.31 9.46 -33.40
C ARG A 402 -23.08 10.02 -32.71
N SER A 403 -21.89 9.61 -33.14
CA SER A 403 -20.59 9.99 -32.54
C SER A 403 -19.47 9.58 -33.51
N PRO A 404 -18.28 10.21 -33.46
CA PRO A 404 -17.09 9.61 -34.08
C PRO A 404 -16.93 8.17 -33.59
N LEU A 405 -16.72 7.23 -34.52
CA LEU A 405 -16.70 5.78 -34.26
C LEU A 405 -18.03 5.20 -33.76
N GLY A 406 -19.15 5.82 -34.13
CA GLY A 406 -20.49 5.40 -33.69
C GLY A 406 -20.74 3.90 -33.85
N ASN A 407 -20.22 3.24 -34.89
CA ASN A 407 -20.35 1.79 -35.08
C ASN A 407 -19.59 0.98 -34.02
N LYS A 408 -18.35 1.35 -33.71
CA LYS A 408 -17.53 0.67 -32.70
C LYS A 408 -18.03 0.99 -31.28
N VAL A 409 -18.44 2.24 -31.03
CA VAL A 409 -19.02 2.66 -29.75
C VAL A 409 -20.37 1.99 -29.51
N ALA A 410 -21.24 1.91 -30.53
CA ALA A 410 -22.50 1.17 -30.46
C ALA A 410 -22.26 -0.32 -30.17
N ALA A 411 -21.31 -0.96 -30.87
CA ALA A 411 -20.95 -2.35 -30.62
C ALA A 411 -20.45 -2.56 -29.18
N ALA A 412 -19.59 -1.67 -28.68
CA ALA A 412 -19.09 -1.73 -27.31
C ALA A 412 -20.21 -1.54 -26.29
N LEU A 413 -21.05 -0.50 -26.45
CA LEU A 413 -22.19 -0.21 -25.57
C LEU A 413 -23.16 -1.39 -25.51
N ASN A 414 -23.52 -1.99 -26.66
CA ASN A 414 -24.38 -3.18 -26.71
C ASN A 414 -23.81 -4.36 -25.90
N GLY A 415 -22.49 -4.55 -25.95
CA GLY A 415 -21.84 -5.65 -25.22
C GLY A 415 -21.84 -5.46 -23.71
N ILE A 416 -21.76 -4.21 -23.23
CA ILE A 416 -21.51 -3.93 -21.81
C ILE A 416 -22.74 -3.51 -21.01
N MET A 417 -23.82 -2.99 -21.62
CA MET A 417 -24.98 -2.45 -20.89
C MET A 417 -25.57 -3.45 -19.89
N THR A 418 -25.91 -4.66 -20.35
CA THR A 418 -26.46 -5.71 -19.49
C THR A 418 -25.48 -6.11 -18.39
N GLN A 419 -24.19 -6.21 -18.71
CA GLN A 419 -23.13 -6.57 -17.75
C GLN A 419 -22.88 -5.47 -16.71
N ALA A 420 -23.10 -4.20 -17.07
CA ALA A 420 -23.05 -3.06 -16.18
C ALA A 420 -24.31 -2.94 -15.30
N GLY A 421 -25.30 -3.81 -15.50
CA GLY A 421 -26.60 -3.77 -14.82
C GLY A 421 -27.52 -2.68 -15.35
N VAL A 422 -27.26 -2.16 -16.55
CA VAL A 422 -28.10 -1.16 -17.19
C VAL A 422 -29.15 -1.83 -18.02
N THR A 423 -30.40 -1.70 -17.59
CA THR A 423 -31.57 -2.30 -18.27
C THR A 423 -32.33 -1.27 -19.11
N HIS A 424 -32.02 0.02 -18.95
CA HIS A 424 -32.81 1.11 -19.48
C HIS A 424 -31.95 2.25 -20.04
N LEU A 425 -32.33 2.87 -21.17
CA LEU A 425 -31.58 3.99 -21.75
C LEU A 425 -31.53 5.23 -20.85
N MET A 426 -32.50 5.40 -19.95
CA MET A 426 -32.58 6.55 -19.02
C MET A 426 -31.42 6.57 -18.02
N GLU A 427 -30.82 5.40 -17.75
CA GLU A 427 -29.70 5.28 -16.83
C GLU A 427 -28.39 5.79 -17.45
N LEU A 428 -28.36 5.97 -18.77
CA LEU A 428 -27.22 6.50 -19.48
C LEU A 428 -27.15 8.02 -19.36
N ASP A 429 -26.00 8.47 -18.87
CA ASP A 429 -25.64 9.87 -18.73
C ASP A 429 -25.21 10.45 -20.08
N VAL A 430 -26.16 10.56 -21.01
CA VAL A 430 -25.93 11.05 -22.37
C VAL A 430 -27.08 11.90 -22.86
N VAL A 431 -26.75 12.83 -23.76
CA VAL A 431 -27.74 13.58 -24.54
C VAL A 431 -28.45 12.63 -25.50
N LYS A 432 -29.77 12.75 -25.57
CA LYS A 432 -30.63 11.92 -26.42
C LYS A 432 -31.47 12.82 -27.32
N ARG A 433 -31.45 12.53 -28.61
CA ARG A 433 -32.42 13.05 -29.58
C ARG A 433 -33.50 12.01 -29.75
N VAL A 434 -34.74 12.37 -29.45
CA VAL A 434 -35.83 11.41 -29.58
C VAL A 434 -36.92 11.95 -30.46
N CYS A 435 -37.30 11.14 -31.44
CA CYS A 435 -38.21 11.51 -32.48
C CYS A 435 -39.42 10.56 -32.50
N LYS A 436 -40.61 11.13 -32.64
CA LYS A 436 -41.88 10.44 -32.92
C LYS A 436 -42.43 11.01 -34.22
N GLY A 437 -42.48 10.19 -35.26
CA GLY A 437 -42.69 10.67 -36.62
C GLY A 437 -41.62 11.71 -36.99
N GLU A 438 -42.05 12.90 -37.44
CA GLU A 438 -41.17 14.02 -37.80
C GLU A 438 -40.81 14.95 -36.62
N SER A 439 -41.44 14.76 -35.46
CA SER A 439 -41.24 15.62 -34.29
C SER A 439 -40.15 15.09 -33.40
N CYS A 440 -39.15 15.91 -33.07
CA CYS A 440 -38.01 15.51 -32.24
C CYS A 440 -37.82 16.44 -31.04
N VAL A 441 -37.38 15.87 -29.92
CA VAL A 441 -36.98 16.56 -28.70
C VAL A 441 -35.54 16.18 -28.32
N TRP A 442 -34.84 17.12 -27.69
CA TRP A 442 -33.50 16.90 -27.15
C TRP A 442 -33.57 16.88 -25.63
N VAL A 443 -33.16 15.77 -25.02
CA VAL A 443 -33.25 15.57 -23.58
C VAL A 443 -31.93 15.14 -22.97
N GLU A 444 -31.77 15.54 -21.73
CA GLU A 444 -30.69 15.11 -20.85
C GLU A 444 -30.94 13.72 -20.24
N ARG A 445 -29.98 13.25 -19.46
CA ARG A 445 -30.12 12.04 -18.64
C ARG A 445 -31.44 11.99 -17.84
N ASP A 446 -31.81 13.10 -17.20
CA ASP A 446 -32.95 13.21 -16.30
C ASP A 446 -34.26 13.61 -17.00
N ASN A 447 -34.29 13.49 -18.33
CA ASN A 447 -35.39 13.93 -19.19
C ASN A 447 -35.62 15.44 -19.18
N THR A 448 -34.67 16.25 -18.69
CA THR A 448 -34.73 17.70 -18.86
C THR A 448 -34.62 18.04 -20.34
N VAL A 449 -35.64 18.72 -20.87
CA VAL A 449 -35.68 19.15 -22.26
C VAL A 449 -34.70 20.31 -22.47
N ARG A 450 -33.69 20.10 -23.33
CA ARG A 450 -32.78 21.15 -23.78
C ARG A 450 -33.40 22.05 -24.84
N LYS A 451 -34.22 21.47 -25.72
CA LYS A 451 -34.92 22.20 -26.77
C LYS A 451 -36.30 21.60 -27.03
N ASN A 452 -37.29 22.46 -27.01
CA ASN A 452 -38.68 22.12 -27.30
C ASN A 452 -38.82 21.55 -28.72
N PRO A 453 -39.77 20.62 -28.92
CA PRO A 453 -40.08 20.11 -30.23
C PRO A 453 -40.49 21.23 -31.18
N THR A 454 -40.29 21.00 -32.48
CA THR A 454 -40.75 21.89 -33.55
C THR A 454 -42.28 22.06 -33.58
N ASN A 455 -43.03 21.22 -32.86
CA ASN A 455 -44.48 21.31 -32.66
C ASN A 455 -44.85 21.15 -31.16
N THR A 456 -45.54 22.14 -30.59
CA THR A 456 -45.90 22.20 -29.16
C THR A 456 -46.87 21.12 -28.69
N ASP A 457 -47.67 20.52 -29.59
CA ASP A 457 -48.61 19.44 -29.24
C ASP A 457 -47.89 18.13 -28.85
N THR A 458 -46.60 18.02 -29.15
CA THR A 458 -45.78 16.82 -28.90
C THR A 458 -45.10 16.78 -27.54
N LEU A 459 -45.12 17.88 -26.76
CA LEU A 459 -44.65 17.91 -25.37
C LEU A 459 -45.45 16.98 -24.45
N VAL A 460 -46.72 16.71 -24.79
CA VAL A 460 -47.60 15.81 -24.04
C VAL A 460 -47.27 14.33 -24.31
N ALA A 461 -46.59 14.03 -25.42
CA ALA A 461 -46.31 12.66 -25.87
C ALA A 461 -44.97 12.09 -25.40
N PHE A 462 -44.12 12.89 -24.76
CA PHE A 462 -42.83 12.46 -24.24
C PHE A 462 -42.83 12.54 -22.71
N ALA A 463 -43.50 11.58 -22.08
CA ALA A 463 -43.69 11.52 -20.64
C ALA A 463 -42.78 10.43 -20.02
N SER A 464 -42.53 10.52 -18.71
CA SER A 464 -41.60 9.62 -17.99
C SER A 464 -41.98 8.13 -18.00
N ASP A 465 -43.20 7.81 -18.43
CA ASP A 465 -43.79 6.47 -18.56
C ASP A 465 -43.66 5.86 -19.96
N ASP A 466 -43.00 6.53 -20.91
CA ASP A 466 -42.78 5.98 -22.24
C ASP A 466 -41.90 4.71 -22.24
N ALA A 467 -42.08 3.86 -23.28
CA ALA A 467 -41.47 2.53 -23.44
C ALA A 467 -39.92 2.48 -23.48
N TRP A 468 -39.25 3.60 -23.27
CA TRP A 468 -37.82 3.83 -23.44
C TRP A 468 -37.01 3.17 -22.36
N GLN A 469 -37.66 2.91 -21.22
CA GLN A 469 -37.12 2.06 -20.20
C GLN A 469 -36.68 0.73 -20.84
N ARG A 470 -37.40 0.11 -21.77
CA ARG A 470 -37.03 -1.24 -22.26
C ARG A 470 -35.99 -1.28 -23.39
N ILE A 471 -35.40 -0.16 -23.78
CA ILE A 471 -34.49 -0.09 -24.93
C ILE A 471 -33.06 -0.40 -24.51
N THR A 472 -32.39 -1.31 -25.21
CA THR A 472 -30.99 -1.70 -24.92
C THR A 472 -30.12 -1.90 -26.16
N GLN A 473 -30.66 -1.77 -27.38
CA GLN A 473 -29.94 -2.08 -28.62
C GLN A 473 -29.60 -0.83 -29.44
N PHE A 474 -28.31 -0.59 -29.65
CA PHE A 474 -27.77 0.46 -30.51
C PHE A 474 -27.40 -0.06 -31.90
N THR A 475 -27.69 0.74 -32.92
CA THR A 475 -27.30 0.53 -34.32
C THR A 475 -26.48 1.73 -34.82
N HIS A 476 -25.80 1.59 -35.96
CA HIS A 476 -24.96 2.66 -36.54
C HIS A 476 -25.73 3.47 -37.56
#